data_AF-A0A3N5GXM7-F1
#
_entry.id   AF-A0A3N5GXM7-F1
#
_cell.length_a   1.000
_cell.length_b   1.000
_cell.length_c   1.000
_cell.angle_alpha   90.00
_cell.angle_beta   90.00
_cell.angle_gamma   90.00
#
_symmetry.space_group_name_H-M   'P 1'
#
loop_
_entity.id
_entity.type
_entity.pdbx_description
1 polymer ?
#
loop_
_entity_poly.entity_id
_entity_poly.type
_entity_poly.pdbx_seq_one_letter_code
_entity_poly.pdbx_strand_id
1 'polypeptide(L)' 'MSTPSTDVAYLCWSDYVGVTRCRGVPANDLSKRMAKGLGWAVAGQALTPFDDIADNPWGPMMEVRQTPNAE' A
#
# COMPACT_ATOMS: atom_id res chain seq x y z
N MET A 1 10.56 -3.84 30.40
CA MET A 1 9.87 -4.00 29.10
C MET A 1 9.15 -2.70 28.80
N SER A 2 9.47 -2.01 27.71
CA SER A 2 8.69 -0.83 27.30
C SER A 2 7.33 -1.29 26.77
N THR A 3 6.28 -0.55 27.09
CA THR A 3 4.93 -0.79 26.56
C THR A 3 4.97 -0.74 25.03
N PRO A 4 4.34 -1.69 24.31
CA PRO A 4 4.25 -1.60 22.85
C PRO A 4 3.49 -0.32 22.49
N SER A 5 4.11 0.52 21.64
CA SER A 5 3.45 1.70 21.09
C SER A 5 2.19 1.29 20.32
N THR A 6 1.11 2.04 20.53
CA THR A 6 -0.16 1.92 19.80
C THR A 6 -0.18 2.72 18.51
N ASP A 7 0.97 3.27 18.11
CA ASP A 7 1.06 4.17 16.96
C ASP A 7 0.92 3.38 15.65
N VAL A 8 0.37 4.05 14.65
CA VAL A 8 0.18 3.50 13.30
C VAL A 8 0.97 4.33 12.31
N ALA A 9 1.82 3.67 11.54
CA ALA A 9 2.48 4.27 10.39
C ALA A 9 1.65 4.01 9.13
N TYR A 10 1.44 5.05 8.32
CA TYR A 10 0.80 4.91 7.02
C TYR A 10 1.86 4.84 5.93
N LEU A 11 1.86 3.74 5.19
CA LEU A 11 2.63 3.61 3.96
C LEU A 11 1.73 3.97 2.79
N CYS A 12 2.08 5.04 2.10
CA CYS A 12 1.25 5.66 1.08
C CYS A 12 1.94 5.66 -0.28
N TRP A 13 1.13 5.66 -1.34
CA TRP A 13 1.53 5.87 -2.72
C TRP A 13 0.43 6.66 -3.44
N SER A 14 0.78 7.37 -4.50
CA SER A 14 -0.21 8.04 -5.37
C SER A 14 -0.47 7.17 -6.59
N ASP A 15 -1.73 6.90 -6.89
CA ASP A 15 -2.15 6.12 -8.06
C ASP A 15 -2.22 6.97 -9.35
N TYR A 16 -2.56 6.34 -10.48
CA TYR A 16 -2.63 7.01 -11.78
C TYR A 16 -3.69 8.11 -11.88
N VAL A 17 -4.66 8.11 -10.97
CA VAL A 17 -5.72 9.13 -10.92
C VAL A 17 -5.44 10.18 -9.84
N GLY A 18 -4.24 10.18 -9.27
CA GLY A 18 -3.80 11.17 -8.27
C GLY A 18 -4.38 10.95 -6.88
N VAL A 19 -4.99 9.79 -6.61
CA VAL A 19 -5.51 9.46 -5.28
C VAL A 19 -4.39 8.84 -4.45
N THR A 20 -4.17 9.39 -3.25
CA THR A 20 -3.24 8.80 -2.29
C THR A 20 -3.90 7.59 -1.64
N ARG A 21 -3.33 6.41 -1.89
CA ARG A 21 -3.75 5.14 -1.30
C ARG A 21 -2.77 4.78 -0.20
N CYS A 22 -3.27 4.40 0.97
CA CYS A 22 -2.44 4.09 2.11
C CYS A 22 -2.82 2.75 2.76
N ARG A 23 -1.85 2.15 3.44
CA ARG A 23 -2.09 1.05 4.38
C ARG A 23 -1.44 1.37 5.71
N GLY A 24 -2.25 1.36 6.76
CA GLY A 24 -1.80 1.48 8.14
C GLY A 24 -1.12 0.19 8.61
N VAL A 25 0.02 0.32 9.26
CA VAL A 25 0.74 -0.77 9.93
C VAL A 25 1.12 -0.34 11.35
N PRO A 26 1.26 -1.26 12.31
CA PRO A 26 1.83 -0.91 13.61
C PRO A 26 3.20 -0.24 13.43
N ALA A 27 3.46 0.86 14.13
CA ALA A 27 4.73 1.59 13.99
C ALA A 27 5.95 0.70 14.29
N ASN A 28 5.79 -0.26 15.22
CA ASN A 28 6.82 -1.25 15.55
C ASN A 28 7.20 -2.19 14.39
N ASP A 29 6.35 -2.28 13.36
CA ASP A 29 6.58 -3.08 12.16
C ASP A 29 7.20 -2.27 11.00
N LEU A 30 7.30 -0.94 11.13
CA LEU A 30 7.69 -0.06 10.03
C LEU A 30 9.01 -0.48 9.38
N SER A 31 10.05 -0.78 10.16
CA SER A 31 11.36 -1.21 9.63
C SER A 31 11.26 -2.47 8.75
N LYS A 32 10.43 -3.44 9.15
CA LYS A 32 10.17 -4.65 8.36
C LYS A 32 9.44 -4.31 7.06
N ARG A 33 8.52 -3.34 7.09
CA ARG A 33 7.77 -2.90 5.91
C ARG A 33 8.61 -2.06 4.95
N MET A 34 9.54 -1.25 5.45
CA MET A 34 10.55 -0.59 4.61
C MET A 34 11.39 -1.61 3.84
N ALA A 35 11.82 -2.70 4.51
CA ALA A 35 12.66 -3.71 3.88
C ALA A 35 11.92 -4.66 2.91
N LYS A 36 10.66 -5.02 3.20
CA LYS A 36 9.92 -6.05 2.44
C LYS A 36 8.74 -5.53 1.62
N GLY A 37 8.36 -4.27 1.80
CA GLY A 37 7.15 -3.69 1.23
C GLY A 37 5.85 -4.29 1.77
N LEU A 38 4.76 -3.88 1.13
CA LEU A 38 3.39 -4.35 1.38
C LEU A 38 2.78 -4.94 0.12
N GLY A 39 2.06 -6.06 0.25
CA GLY A 39 1.34 -6.68 -0.86
C GLY A 39 0.08 -5.90 -1.23
N TRP A 40 -0.15 -5.72 -2.53
CA TRP A 40 -1.32 -5.06 -3.09
C TRP A 40 -1.82 -5.84 -4.31
N ALA A 41 -3.14 -5.92 -4.48
CA ALA A 41 -3.71 -6.40 -5.73
C ALA A 41 -3.33 -5.43 -6.85
N VAL A 42 -2.81 -5.95 -7.96
CA VAL A 42 -2.38 -5.12 -9.09
C VAL A 42 -3.57 -4.39 -9.72
N ALA A 43 -4.77 -4.97 -9.64
CA ALA A 43 -6.02 -4.34 -10.06
C ALA A 43 -6.28 -2.97 -9.39
N GLY A 44 -5.67 -2.70 -8.22
CA GLY A 44 -5.74 -1.37 -7.59
C GLY A 44 -5.13 -0.25 -8.44
N GLN A 45 -4.29 -0.57 -9.42
CA GLN A 45 -3.77 0.38 -10.42
C GLN A 45 -4.82 0.80 -11.45
N ALA A 46 -5.88 0.01 -11.63
CA ALA A 46 -6.97 0.28 -12.57
C ALA A 46 -8.16 0.99 -11.91
N LEU A 47 -8.02 1.44 -10.66
CA LEU A 47 -9.06 2.21 -9.99
C LEU A 47 -9.22 3.57 -10.68
N THR A 48 -10.46 3.89 -11.00
CA THR A 48 -10.87 5.20 -11.53
C THR A 48 -11.06 6.20 -10.37
N PRO A 49 -11.21 7.51 -10.66
CA PRO A 49 -11.54 8.50 -9.63
C PRO A 49 -12.91 8.28 -8.97
N PHE A 50 -13.74 7.38 -9.51
CA PHE A 50 -15.11 7.09 -9.07
C PHE A 50 -15.24 5.71 -8.43
N ASP A 51 -14.12 5.11 -8.00
CA ASP A 51 -14.01 3.80 -7.35
C ASP A 51 -14.40 2.57 -8.20
N ASP A 52 -14.72 2.76 -9.49
CA ASP A 52 -14.81 1.65 -10.46
C ASP A 52 -13.41 1.11 -10.82
N ILE A 53 -13.35 -0.15 -11.24
CA ILE A 53 -12.14 -0.80 -11.76
C ILE A 53 -12.25 -0.91 -13.29
N ALA A 54 -11.33 -0.28 -14.02
CA ALA A 54 -11.27 -0.37 -15.48
C ALA A 54 -10.77 -1.75 -15.95
N ASP A 55 -11.09 -2.11 -17.19
CA ASP A 55 -10.55 -3.30 -17.85
C ASP A 55 -9.02 -3.28 -17.81
N ASN A 56 -8.43 -4.38 -17.35
CA ASN A 56 -7.00 -4.47 -17.12
C ASN A 56 -6.47 -5.90 -17.31
N PRO A 57 -5.18 -6.06 -17.65
CA PRO A 57 -4.61 -7.37 -17.96
C PRO A 57 -4.28 -8.21 -16.71
N TRP A 58 -4.44 -7.67 -15.50
CA TRP A 58 -3.92 -8.28 -14.27
C TRP A 58 -4.92 -9.21 -13.59
N GLY A 59 -6.21 -9.03 -13.88
CA GLY A 59 -7.27 -9.80 -13.23
C GLY A 59 -7.26 -9.67 -11.70
N PRO A 60 -8.01 -10.53 -10.99
CA PRO A 60 -8.20 -10.38 -9.54
C PRO A 60 -7.08 -10.99 -8.68
N MET A 61 -6.24 -11.87 -9.25
CA MET A 61 -5.32 -12.71 -8.47
C MET A 61 -3.86 -12.24 -8.49
N MET A 62 -3.48 -11.32 -9.38
CA MET A 62 -2.11 -10.82 -9.41
C MET A 62 -1.87 -9.86 -8.24
N GLU A 63 -0.72 -10.01 -7.60
CA GLU A 63 -0.26 -9.12 -6.54
C GLU A 63 1.10 -8.51 -6.88
N VAL A 64 1.32 -7.30 -6.39
CA VAL A 64 2.62 -6.61 -6.38
C VAL A 64 3.00 -6.25 -4.97
N ARG A 65 4.29 -5.98 -4.74
CA ARG A 65 4.76 -5.34 -3.52
C ARG A 65 5.07 -3.89 -3.76
N GLN A 66 4.51 -3.04 -2.92
CA GLN A 66 4.91 -1.64 -2.84
C GLN A 66 5.97 -1.51 -1.75
N THR A 67 7.17 -1.15 -2.20
CA THR A 67 8.32 -0.94 -1.32
C THR A 67 8.44 0.56 -1.07
N PRO A 68 8.32 1.02 0.19
CA PRO A 68 8.48 2.43 0.51
C PRO A 68 9.90 2.92 0.16
N ASN A 69 10.00 4.12 -0.40
CA ASN A 69 11.28 4.84 -0.51
C ASN A 69 11.46 5.77 0.70
N ALA A 70 12.68 5.86 1.22
CA ALA A 70 13.03 6.72 2.34
C ALA A 70 13.52 8.11 1.91
N GLU A 71 13.80 8.29 0.62
CA GLU A 71 14.22 9.56 0.00
C GLU A 71 13.05 10.51 -0.26
#